data_AF-A0A653A5H7-F1
#
_entry.id   AF-A0A653A5H7-F1
#
_cell.length_a   1.000
_cell.length_b   1.000
_cell.length_c   1.000
_cell.angle_alpha   90.00
_cell.angle_beta   90.00
_cell.angle_gamma   90.00
#
_symmetry.space_group_name_H-M   'P 1'
#
loop_
_entity.id
_entity.type
_entity.pdbx_description
1 polymer ?
#
loop_
_entity_poly.entity_id
_entity_poly.type
_entity_poly.pdbx_seq_one_letter_code
_entity_poly.pdbx_strand_id
1 'polypeptide(L)'
;MIKNSLIYRLTLLLSVLVLLPAAAQAQESKASVRLWGELAPLASGEAGSGAGAPDYDDTFDTGIGGGGEFAWRFCRWFSGVAGIGYEVFGGDTYQGISFDDLEVVPVYAGGRFHLLPGAAPWDVYLRLDLGAAYLSSVDISFRHLKGTYWDSSWVFLFGAGAGAEYRWGPWGVSFDVRARYLDSPESNLGRPSEADGFWTVPVTVGLNYHF
;
A
#
# COMPACT_ATOMS: atom_id res chain seq x y z
N MET A 1 11.27 31.28 -3.99
CA MET A 1 12.56 30.55 -4.15
C MET A 1 12.90 29.62 -2.96
N ILE A 2 11.91 29.05 -2.25
CA ILE A 2 12.17 28.26 -1.01
C ILE A 2 11.92 26.74 -1.20
N LYS A 3 11.23 26.32 -2.27
CA LYS A 3 10.82 24.91 -2.50
C LYS A 3 11.97 23.93 -2.77
N ASN A 4 13.09 24.37 -3.36
CA ASN A 4 14.19 23.45 -3.70
C ASN A 4 15.06 23.08 -2.48
N SER A 5 15.15 23.93 -1.46
CA SER A 5 16.01 23.71 -0.29
C SER A 5 15.57 22.53 0.57
N LEU A 6 14.25 22.29 0.68
CA LEU A 6 13.72 21.20 1.49
C LEU A 6 13.98 19.83 0.85
N ILE A 7 13.84 19.73 -0.47
CA ILE A 7 14.08 18.50 -1.23
C ILE A 7 15.55 18.10 -1.13
N TYR A 8 16.49 19.03 -1.36
CA TYR A 8 17.92 18.73 -1.21
C TYR A 8 18.29 18.32 0.22
N ARG A 9 17.68 18.94 1.25
CA ARG A 9 17.91 18.54 2.65
C ARG A 9 17.37 17.16 2.96
N LEU A 10 16.21 16.79 2.38
CA LEU A 10 15.62 15.47 2.54
C LEU A 10 16.44 14.39 1.82
N THR A 11 16.90 14.66 0.60
CA THR A 11 17.78 13.75 -0.15
C THR A 11 19.14 13.60 0.51
N LEU A 12 19.70 14.68 1.07
CA LEU A 12 20.95 14.66 1.84
C LEU A 12 20.79 13.86 3.15
N LEU A 13 19.67 14.02 3.86
CA LEU A 13 19.38 13.25 5.08
C LEU A 13 19.23 11.74 4.76
N LEU A 14 18.53 11.41 3.68
CA LEU A 14 18.38 10.02 3.23
C LEU A 14 19.71 9.41 2.80
N SER A 15 20.56 10.17 2.11
CA SER A 15 21.89 9.68 1.69
C SER A 15 22.88 9.58 2.84
N VAL A 16 22.78 10.43 3.87
CA VAL A 16 23.56 10.28 5.12
C VAL A 16 23.11 9.05 5.93
N LEU A 17 21.82 8.70 5.90
CA LEU A 17 21.31 7.46 6.51
C LEU A 17 21.78 6.19 5.76
N VAL A 18 21.96 6.27 4.44
CA VAL A 18 22.51 5.17 3.62
C VAL A 18 24.03 5.02 3.79
N LEU A 19 24.74 6.09 4.19
CA LEU A 19 26.20 6.15 4.27
C LEU A 19 26.78 6.01 5.69
N LEU A 20 26.01 5.55 6.67
CA LEU A 20 26.53 5.18 7.99
C LEU A 20 26.75 3.65 8.10
N PRO A 21 27.89 3.10 7.63
CA PRO A 21 28.30 1.77 8.04
C PRO A 21 28.98 1.89 9.40
N ALA A 22 28.18 1.94 10.47
CA ALA A 22 28.69 1.71 11.81
C ALA A 22 28.61 0.21 12.08
N ALA A 23 29.79 -0.40 12.25
CA ALA A 23 29.99 -1.80 12.57
C ALA A 23 28.99 -2.32 13.63
N ALA A 24 28.15 -3.28 13.25
CA ALA A 24 27.43 -4.10 14.20
C ALA A 24 27.55 -5.57 13.77
N GLN A 25 28.50 -6.23 14.43
CA GLN A 25 28.56 -7.69 14.53
C GLN A 25 27.21 -8.21 15.03
N ALA A 26 26.60 -9.17 14.32
CA ALA A 26 25.67 -10.21 14.77
C ALA A 26 24.76 -9.96 16.00
N GLN A 27 24.36 -8.72 16.26
CA GLN A 27 23.34 -8.33 17.20
C GLN A 27 22.04 -8.29 16.40
N GLU A 28 20.99 -8.96 16.88
CA GLU A 28 19.66 -8.92 16.26
C GLU A 28 19.28 -7.45 16.04
N SER A 29 19.41 -6.98 14.79
CA SER A 29 19.02 -5.62 14.42
C SER A 29 17.56 -5.44 14.78
N LYS A 30 17.30 -4.44 15.63
CA LYS A 30 15.96 -4.22 16.18
C LYS A 30 15.12 -3.36 15.26
N ALA A 31 15.74 -2.59 14.37
CA ALA A 31 15.03 -1.73 13.44
C ALA A 31 15.31 -2.16 12.00
N SER A 32 14.33 -1.94 11.13
CA SER A 32 14.57 -1.97 9.70
C SER A 32 13.71 -0.95 8.96
N VAL A 33 14.21 -0.55 7.79
CA VAL A 33 13.46 0.22 6.81
C VAL A 33 13.30 -0.63 5.56
N ARG A 34 12.09 -0.65 5.03
CA ARG A 34 11.72 -1.36 3.80
C ARG A 34 11.28 -0.36 2.75
N LEU A 35 11.85 -0.46 1.56
CA LEU A 35 11.26 0.09 0.34
C LEU A 35 10.60 -1.04 -0.41
N TRP A 36 9.39 -0.83 -0.90
CA TRP A 36 8.62 -1.89 -1.56
C TRP A 36 7.89 -1.39 -2.79
N GLY A 37 7.65 -2.31 -3.72
CA GLY A 37 6.75 -2.17 -4.85
C GLY A 37 5.70 -3.27 -4.80
N GLU A 38 4.49 -3.00 -5.29
CA GLU A 38 3.40 -3.95 -5.25
C GLU A 38 2.52 -3.93 -6.50
N LEU A 39 1.88 -5.07 -6.73
CA LEU A 39 0.71 -5.22 -7.58
C LEU A 39 -0.49 -5.48 -6.67
N ALA A 40 -1.59 -4.77 -6.86
CA ALA A 40 -2.81 -4.89 -6.07
C ALA A 40 -4.00 -5.26 -6.96
N PRO A 41 -4.13 -6.54 -7.37
CA PRO A 41 -5.33 -7.03 -8.04
C PRO A 41 -6.58 -6.74 -7.22
N LEU A 42 -7.64 -6.33 -7.90
CA LEU A 42 -8.99 -6.23 -7.33
C LEU A 42 -9.57 -7.64 -7.18
N ALA A 43 -10.21 -7.90 -6.04
CA ALA A 43 -10.77 -9.21 -5.74
C ALA A 43 -12.30 -9.18 -5.59
N SER A 44 -12.85 -8.09 -5.05
CA SER A 44 -14.30 -7.90 -4.94
C SER A 44 -14.62 -6.46 -4.54
N GLY A 45 -15.80 -5.98 -4.90
CA GLY A 45 -16.37 -4.71 -4.46
C GLY A 45 -17.28 -4.15 -5.55
N GLU A 46 -18.37 -3.52 -5.15
CA GLU A 46 -19.28 -2.84 -6.07
C GLU A 46 -18.84 -1.38 -6.21
N ALA A 47 -18.53 -0.93 -7.44
CA ALA A 47 -18.12 0.44 -7.72
C ALA A 47 -19.32 1.39 -7.92
N GLY A 48 -20.55 0.88 -7.82
CA GLY A 48 -21.75 1.70 -7.79
C GLY A 48 -22.96 0.87 -7.39
N SER A 49 -24.11 1.51 -7.19
CA SER A 49 -25.33 0.82 -6.82
C SER A 49 -26.44 0.96 -7.86
N GLY A 50 -27.24 -0.09 -8.00
CA GLY A 50 -28.40 -0.13 -8.88
C GLY A 50 -28.25 -1.09 -10.07
N ALA A 51 -29.27 -1.12 -10.93
CA ALA A 51 -29.29 -2.05 -12.06
C ALA A 51 -28.23 -1.67 -13.10
N GLY A 52 -27.27 -2.57 -13.33
CA GLY A 52 -26.16 -2.36 -14.26
C GLY A 52 -25.02 -1.50 -13.72
N ALA A 53 -24.94 -1.34 -12.39
CA ALA A 53 -23.79 -0.72 -11.76
C ALA A 53 -22.53 -1.57 -11.96
N PRO A 54 -21.35 -0.94 -12.14
CA PRO A 54 -20.12 -1.67 -12.34
C PRO A 54 -19.54 -2.20 -11.03
N ASP A 55 -18.80 -3.29 -11.13
CA ASP A 55 -17.88 -3.71 -10.07
C ASP A 55 -16.54 -2.97 -10.20
N TYR A 56 -15.70 -3.00 -9.16
CA TYR A 56 -14.40 -2.33 -9.23
C TYR A 56 -13.50 -2.86 -10.35
N ASP A 57 -13.53 -4.17 -10.63
CA ASP A 57 -12.73 -4.81 -11.68
C ASP A 57 -13.27 -4.58 -13.10
N ASP A 58 -14.53 -4.13 -13.22
CA ASP A 58 -15.09 -3.61 -14.48
C ASP A 58 -14.61 -2.17 -14.77
N THR A 59 -14.32 -1.39 -13.72
CA THR A 59 -13.95 0.03 -13.83
C THR A 59 -12.45 0.30 -13.79
N PHE A 60 -11.67 -0.61 -13.22
CA PHE A 60 -10.26 -0.37 -12.97
C PHE A 60 -9.39 -1.60 -13.24
N ASP A 61 -8.20 -1.34 -13.76
CA ASP A 61 -7.12 -2.30 -13.89
C ASP A 61 -6.51 -2.69 -12.53
N THR A 62 -5.65 -3.72 -12.56
CA THR A 62 -4.82 -4.09 -11.41
C THR A 62 -3.97 -2.91 -10.95
N GLY A 63 -4.04 -2.57 -9.66
CA GLY A 63 -3.28 -1.49 -9.08
C GLY A 63 -1.78 -1.75 -9.10
N ILE A 64 -0.98 -0.70 -9.31
CA ILE A 64 0.48 -0.74 -9.23
C ILE A 64 0.92 0.35 -8.28
N GLY A 65 1.83 0.02 -7.36
CA GLY A 65 2.29 1.00 -6.38
C GLY A 65 3.61 0.68 -5.72
N GLY A 66 3.94 1.50 -4.74
CA GLY A 66 5.14 1.35 -3.93
C GLY A 66 5.12 2.24 -2.71
N GLY A 67 6.09 2.03 -1.82
CA GLY A 67 6.13 2.78 -0.57
C GLY A 67 7.31 2.47 0.31
N GLY A 68 7.23 3.04 1.52
CA GLY A 68 8.20 2.89 2.58
C GLY A 68 7.55 2.38 3.85
N GLU A 69 8.27 1.55 4.58
CA GLU A 69 7.82 1.02 5.87
C GLU A 69 8.98 0.98 6.85
N PHE A 70 8.71 1.37 8.09
CA PHE A 70 9.62 1.17 9.21
C PHE A 70 9.11 0.01 10.06
N ALA A 71 10.03 -0.84 10.51
CA ALA A 71 9.74 -1.94 11.42
C ALA A 71 10.62 -1.88 12.67
N TRP A 72 10.06 -2.28 13.80
CA TRP A 72 10.77 -2.43 15.06
C TRP A 72 10.46 -3.78 15.70
N ARG A 73 11.50 -4.61 15.90
CA ARG A 73 11.44 -5.91 16.55
C ARG A 73 11.46 -5.74 18.06
N PHE A 74 10.30 -5.89 18.68
CA PHE A 74 10.15 -5.83 20.14
C PHE A 74 10.65 -7.11 20.81
N CYS A 75 10.44 -8.25 20.16
CA CYS A 75 10.88 -9.55 20.65
C CYS A 75 11.09 -10.54 19.49
N ARG A 76 11.58 -11.74 19.80
CA ARG A 76 11.89 -12.76 18.78
C ARG A 76 10.70 -13.10 17.88
N TRP A 77 9.47 -13.03 18.39
CA TRP A 77 8.27 -13.46 17.67
C TRP A 77 7.40 -12.30 17.16
N PHE A 78 7.70 -11.05 17.51
CA PHE A 78 6.88 -9.91 17.11
C PHE A 78 7.67 -8.64 16.79
N SER A 79 7.29 -8.02 15.68
CA SER A 79 7.72 -6.69 15.27
C SER A 79 6.51 -5.80 14.99
N GLY A 80 6.57 -4.53 15.43
CA GLY A 80 5.62 -3.52 14.97
C GLY A 80 6.07 -2.90 13.66
N VAL A 81 5.13 -2.45 12.84
CA VAL A 81 5.41 -1.78 11.57
C VAL A 81 4.57 -0.52 11.42
N ALA A 82 5.09 0.45 10.68
CA ALA A 82 4.35 1.63 10.23
C ALA A 82 4.83 2.00 8.83
N GLY A 83 3.90 2.29 7.92
CA GLY A 83 4.22 2.52 6.53
C GLY A 83 3.29 3.50 5.83
N ILE A 84 3.77 3.99 4.70
CA ILE A 84 3.05 4.84 3.76
C ILE A 84 3.35 4.36 2.34
N GLY A 85 2.35 4.41 1.47
CA GLY A 85 2.49 4.03 0.06
C GLY A 85 1.80 5.00 -0.88
N TYR A 86 1.91 4.69 -2.15
CA TYR A 86 1.19 5.31 -3.25
C TYR A 86 0.90 4.24 -4.30
N GLU A 87 -0.34 4.14 -4.73
CA GLU A 87 -0.84 3.16 -5.69
C GLU A 87 -1.74 3.85 -6.71
N VAL A 88 -1.74 3.33 -7.93
CA VAL A 88 -2.61 3.80 -9.01
C VAL A 88 -3.31 2.60 -9.62
N PHE A 89 -4.62 2.70 -9.75
CA PHE A 89 -5.49 1.78 -10.48
C PHE A 89 -5.93 2.49 -11.76
N GLY A 90 -5.53 1.94 -12.92
CA GLY A 90 -5.85 2.55 -14.21
C GLY A 90 -7.34 2.49 -14.48
N GLY A 91 -7.96 3.60 -14.86
CA GLY A 91 -9.38 3.64 -15.20
C GLY A 91 -9.67 2.98 -16.54
N ASP A 92 -10.76 2.21 -16.61
CA ASP A 92 -11.23 1.54 -17.83
C ASP A 92 -12.60 2.11 -18.28
N THR A 93 -13.11 1.62 -19.41
CA THR A 93 -14.39 2.00 -19.99
C THR A 93 -15.42 0.89 -19.80
N TYR A 94 -16.39 1.14 -18.91
CA TYR A 94 -17.52 0.25 -18.70
C TYR A 94 -18.79 0.79 -19.37
N GLN A 95 -19.40 0.00 -20.25
CA GLN A 95 -20.63 0.37 -20.98
C GLN A 95 -20.58 1.74 -21.69
N GLY A 96 -19.38 2.15 -22.12
CA GLY A 96 -19.12 3.43 -22.80
C GLY A 96 -18.89 4.63 -21.89
N ILE A 97 -18.89 4.43 -20.56
CA ILE A 97 -18.47 5.42 -19.56
C ILE A 97 -16.99 5.15 -19.25
N SER A 98 -16.13 6.12 -19.54
CA SER A 98 -14.71 6.05 -19.19
C SER A 98 -14.52 6.60 -17.79
N PHE A 99 -13.82 5.84 -16.95
CA PHE A 99 -13.40 6.25 -15.61
C PHE A 99 -11.96 6.77 -15.68
N ASP A 100 -11.66 7.83 -14.93
CA ASP A 100 -10.29 8.29 -14.70
C ASP A 100 -9.59 7.40 -13.66
N ASP A 101 -8.26 7.48 -13.59
CA ASP A 101 -7.45 6.68 -12.67
C ASP A 101 -7.82 6.92 -11.19
N LEU A 102 -7.82 5.85 -10.41
CA LEU A 102 -7.95 5.90 -8.96
C LEU A 102 -6.58 5.86 -8.30
N GLU A 103 -6.19 6.95 -7.65
CA GLU A 103 -4.97 7.02 -6.83
C GLU A 103 -5.30 6.72 -5.37
N VAL A 104 -4.47 5.88 -4.74
CA VAL A 104 -4.63 5.45 -3.35
C VAL A 104 -3.35 5.74 -2.57
N VAL A 105 -3.46 6.47 -1.46
CA VAL A 105 -2.35 6.75 -0.54
C VAL A 105 -2.62 6.07 0.81
N PRO A 106 -2.18 4.81 0.99
CA PRO A 106 -2.34 4.11 2.26
C PRO A 106 -1.35 4.63 3.31
N VAL A 107 -1.85 4.81 4.54
CA VAL A 107 -1.06 5.08 5.75
C VAL A 107 -1.50 4.08 6.81
N TYR A 108 -0.57 3.23 7.28
CA TYR A 108 -0.92 2.12 8.17
C TYR A 108 0.10 1.89 9.27
N ALA A 109 -0.37 1.24 10.33
CA ALA A 109 0.45 0.63 11.36
C ALA A 109 -0.01 -0.80 11.61
N GLY A 110 0.89 -1.66 12.05
CA GLY A 110 0.62 -3.08 12.10
C GLY A 110 1.64 -3.88 12.89
N GLY A 111 1.54 -5.20 12.74
CA GLY A 111 2.43 -6.15 13.39
C GLY A 111 2.77 -7.32 12.49
N ARG A 112 4.02 -7.80 12.62
CA ARG A 112 4.50 -9.05 12.03
C ARG A 112 4.72 -10.08 13.14
N PHE A 113 4.12 -11.26 13.00
CA PHE A 113 4.32 -12.40 13.88
C PHE A 113 5.26 -13.41 13.22
N HIS A 114 6.46 -13.53 13.75
CA HIS A 114 7.54 -14.33 13.17
C HIS A 114 7.41 -15.79 13.60
N LEU A 115 7.39 -16.69 12.62
CA LEU A 115 7.13 -18.12 12.82
C LEU A 115 8.42 -18.93 12.99
N LEU A 116 9.54 -18.47 12.40
CA LEU A 116 10.81 -19.19 12.44
C LEU A 116 11.76 -18.66 13.52
N PRO A 117 12.61 -19.53 14.11
CA PRO A 117 13.68 -19.09 15.01
C PRO A 117 14.73 -18.28 14.23
N GLY A 118 15.26 -17.21 14.85
CA GLY A 118 16.17 -16.23 14.21
C GLY A 118 17.55 -16.72 13.72
N ALA A 119 17.80 -18.03 13.72
CA ALA A 119 19.02 -18.63 13.17
C ALA A 119 18.90 -19.00 11.67
N ALA A 120 17.69 -19.03 11.12
CA ALA A 120 17.49 -19.27 9.70
C ALA A 120 17.67 -17.96 8.89
N PRO A 121 18.25 -18.00 7.68
CA PRO A 121 18.31 -16.83 6.81
C PRO A 121 16.92 -16.41 6.31
N TRP A 122 15.92 -17.27 6.46
CA TRP A 122 14.52 -17.00 6.16
C TRP A 122 13.76 -16.62 7.43
N ASP A 123 13.09 -15.48 7.39
CA ASP A 123 12.12 -15.03 8.38
C ASP A 123 10.72 -15.07 7.76
N VAL A 124 9.93 -16.07 8.15
CA VAL A 124 8.54 -16.23 7.71
C VAL A 124 7.63 -15.64 8.76
N TYR A 125 6.68 -14.80 8.34
CA TYR A 125 5.80 -14.08 9.24
C TYR A 125 4.36 -13.99 8.76
N LEU A 126 3.44 -13.90 9.72
CA LEU A 126 2.08 -13.43 9.49
C LEU A 126 2.03 -11.92 9.74
N ARG A 127 1.12 -11.22 9.07
CA ARG A 127 1.03 -9.76 9.10
C ARG A 127 -0.40 -9.28 9.26
N LEU A 128 -0.58 -8.25 10.07
CA LEU A 128 -1.82 -7.50 10.23
C LEU A 128 -1.52 -6.01 10.16
N ASP A 129 -2.28 -5.28 9.35
CA ASP A 129 -2.19 -3.84 9.14
C ASP A 129 -3.56 -3.20 9.40
N LEU A 130 -3.55 -2.04 10.06
CA LEU A 130 -4.71 -1.18 10.29
C LEU A 130 -4.32 0.26 9.98
N GLY A 131 -5.22 1.02 9.37
CA GLY A 131 -4.93 2.40 9.04
C GLY A 131 -6.03 3.10 8.29
N ALA A 132 -5.62 4.05 7.46
CA ALA A 132 -6.49 4.77 6.55
C ALA A 132 -5.84 4.86 5.18
N ALA A 133 -6.65 5.05 4.15
CA ALA A 133 -6.17 5.38 2.82
C ALA A 133 -6.88 6.63 2.33
N TYR A 134 -6.13 7.52 1.69
CA TYR A 134 -6.74 8.58 0.90
C TYR A 134 -7.04 8.02 -0.49
N LEU A 135 -8.27 8.18 -0.95
CA LEU A 135 -8.71 7.90 -2.30
C LEU A 135 -8.82 9.22 -3.06
N SER A 136 -8.27 9.29 -4.28
CA SER A 136 -8.49 10.45 -5.16
C SER A 136 -9.95 10.53 -5.60
N SER A 137 -10.34 11.71 -6.06
CA SER A 137 -11.58 11.84 -6.82
C SER A 137 -11.46 11.04 -8.12
N VAL A 138 -12.56 10.41 -8.53
CA VAL A 138 -12.66 9.73 -9.82
C VAL A 138 -13.69 10.47 -10.64
N ASP A 139 -13.26 10.98 -11.79
CA ASP A 139 -14.14 11.57 -12.78
C ASP A 139 -14.56 10.51 -13.80
N ILE A 140 -15.74 10.71 -14.37
CA ILE A 140 -16.25 9.92 -15.49
C ILE A 140 -16.51 10.78 -16.71
N SER A 141 -16.41 10.16 -17.88
CA SER A 141 -16.80 10.79 -19.14
C SER A 141 -17.65 9.86 -20.01
N PHE A 142 -18.71 10.42 -20.59
CA PHE A 142 -19.57 9.75 -21.55
C PHE A 142 -19.84 10.67 -22.73
N ARG A 143 -19.25 10.35 -23.89
CA ARG A 143 -19.27 11.19 -25.11
C ARG A 143 -18.74 12.60 -24.84
N HIS A 144 -19.63 13.59 -24.69
CA HIS A 144 -19.29 15.00 -24.43
C HIS A 144 -19.61 15.43 -23.00
N LEU A 145 -20.17 14.53 -22.19
CA LEU A 145 -20.51 14.79 -20.79
C LEU A 145 -19.36 14.34 -19.90
N LYS A 146 -19.05 15.16 -18.91
CA LYS A 146 -18.10 14.88 -17.84
C LYS A 146 -18.78 15.11 -16.50
N GLY A 147 -18.43 14.33 -15.50
CA GLY A 147 -18.89 14.52 -14.13
C GLY A 147 -18.01 13.78 -13.15
N THR A 148 -17.97 14.27 -11.92
CA THR A 148 -17.25 13.61 -10.83
C THR A 148 -18.10 12.47 -10.30
N TYR A 149 -17.57 11.25 -10.32
CA TYR A 149 -18.24 10.04 -9.87
C TYR A 149 -18.06 9.88 -8.37
N TRP A 150 -16.81 9.94 -7.90
CA TRP A 150 -16.46 9.93 -6.48
C TRP A 150 -15.66 11.16 -6.09
N ASP A 151 -15.96 11.68 -4.91
CA ASP A 151 -15.14 12.71 -4.27
C ASP A 151 -13.95 12.08 -3.55
N SER A 152 -12.89 12.87 -3.40
CA SER A 152 -11.73 12.40 -2.65
C SER A 152 -12.07 12.25 -1.18
N SER A 153 -11.62 11.14 -0.58
CA SER A 153 -12.05 10.75 0.77
C SER A 153 -10.97 9.98 1.50
N TRP A 154 -10.99 10.05 2.82
CA TRP A 154 -10.18 9.19 3.67
C TRP A 154 -11.03 8.01 4.15
N VAL A 155 -10.61 6.81 3.78
CA VAL A 155 -11.31 5.57 4.08
C VAL A 155 -10.53 4.73 5.08
N PHE A 156 -11.23 3.89 5.83
CA PHE A 156 -10.57 2.91 6.68
C PHE A 156 -9.82 1.86 5.84
N LEU A 157 -8.68 1.41 6.34
CA LEU A 157 -7.86 0.36 5.73
C LEU A 157 -7.62 -0.76 6.72
N PHE A 158 -7.82 -2.00 6.26
CA PHE A 158 -7.42 -3.22 6.96
C PHE A 158 -6.65 -4.14 6.03
N GLY A 159 -5.60 -4.78 6.52
CA GLY A 159 -4.84 -5.77 5.77
C GLY A 159 -4.45 -6.96 6.63
N ALA A 160 -4.56 -8.16 6.08
CA ALA A 160 -4.09 -9.38 6.72
C ALA A 160 -3.38 -10.28 5.71
N GLY A 161 -2.25 -10.88 6.08
CA GLY A 161 -1.50 -11.70 5.14
C GLY A 161 -0.32 -12.42 5.73
N ALA A 162 0.53 -12.90 4.84
CA ALA A 162 1.75 -13.61 5.19
C ALA A 162 2.88 -13.22 4.25
N GLY A 163 4.11 -13.31 4.73
CA GLY A 163 5.29 -13.03 3.95
C GLY A 163 6.51 -13.79 4.43
N ALA A 164 7.56 -13.69 3.63
CA ALA A 164 8.86 -14.22 3.95
C ALA A 164 9.93 -13.17 3.60
N GLU A 165 10.96 -13.10 4.41
CA GLU A 165 12.14 -12.29 4.16
C GLU A 165 13.38 -13.18 4.16
N TYR A 166 14.19 -13.07 3.11
CA TYR A 166 15.53 -13.65 3.09
C TYR A 166 16.53 -12.58 3.49
N ARG A 167 17.31 -12.83 4.56
CA ARG A 167 18.27 -11.88 5.13
C ARG A 167 19.72 -12.28 4.86
N TRP A 168 20.54 -11.33 4.43
CA TRP A 168 21.99 -11.46 4.30
C TRP A 168 22.70 -10.22 4.86
N GLY A 169 23.30 -10.38 6.05
CA GLY A 169 23.92 -9.26 6.76
C GLY A 169 22.87 -8.19 7.15
N PRO A 170 23.10 -6.91 6.80
CA PRO A 170 22.14 -5.83 7.06
C PRO A 170 21.03 -5.74 6.01
N TRP A 171 21.09 -6.51 4.92
CA TRP A 171 20.11 -6.44 3.84
C TRP A 171 19.14 -7.62 3.89
N GLY A 172 17.95 -7.43 3.36
CA GLY A 172 17.00 -8.50 3.13
C GLY A 172 16.08 -8.21 1.96
N VAL A 173 15.59 -9.25 1.30
CA VAL A 173 14.51 -9.17 0.29
C VAL A 173 13.31 -9.87 0.86
N SER A 174 12.18 -9.17 0.83
CA SER A 174 10.90 -9.66 1.31
C SER A 174 9.91 -9.84 0.18
N PHE A 175 9.04 -10.83 0.35
CA PHE A 175 7.85 -11.05 -0.45
C PHE A 175 6.68 -11.23 0.50
N ASP A 176 5.57 -10.53 0.27
CA ASP A 176 4.35 -10.72 1.04
C ASP A 176 3.10 -10.67 0.15
N VAL A 177 2.07 -11.41 0.57
CA VAL A 177 0.75 -11.38 -0.03
C VAL A 177 -0.25 -11.07 1.08
N ARG A 178 -1.15 -10.11 0.81
CA ARG A 178 -2.16 -9.66 1.77
C ARG A 178 -3.54 -9.70 1.13
N ALA A 179 -4.57 -9.98 1.93
CA ALA A 179 -5.93 -9.56 1.63
C ALA A 179 -6.14 -8.20 2.29
N ARG A 180 -6.50 -7.18 1.52
CA ARG A 180 -6.64 -5.81 1.99
C ARG A 180 -8.04 -5.28 1.69
N TYR A 181 -8.68 -4.70 2.69
CA TYR A 181 -9.96 -4.01 2.57
C TYR A 181 -9.74 -2.49 2.64
N LEU A 182 -10.45 -1.78 1.77
CA LEU A 182 -10.56 -0.32 1.74
C LEU A 182 -12.05 0.02 1.83
N ASP A 183 -12.41 0.93 2.71
CA ASP A 183 -13.81 1.33 2.87
C ASP A 183 -14.35 2.12 1.67
N SER A 184 -15.66 2.33 1.63
CA SER A 184 -16.34 2.98 0.51
C SER A 184 -15.90 4.45 0.31
N PRO A 185 -15.68 4.90 -0.94
CA PRO A 185 -15.46 6.31 -1.25
C PRO A 185 -16.73 7.15 -1.06
N GLU A 186 -16.56 8.48 -1.00
CA GLU A 186 -17.68 9.42 -0.96
C GLU A 186 -18.34 9.57 -2.35
N SER A 187 -19.63 9.26 -2.44
CA SER A 187 -20.44 9.34 -3.66
C SER A 187 -20.80 10.78 -4.05
N ASN A 188 -20.69 11.13 -5.33
CA ASN A 188 -21.02 12.49 -5.84
C ASN A 188 -22.19 12.51 -6.86
N LEU A 189 -22.58 11.38 -7.46
CA LEU A 189 -23.71 11.27 -8.42
C LEU A 189 -24.95 10.58 -7.85
N GLY A 190 -25.02 10.42 -6.53
CA GLY A 190 -26.10 9.68 -5.85
C GLY A 190 -25.95 8.17 -6.09
N ARG A 191 -27.06 7.44 -6.15
CA ARG A 191 -27.07 5.97 -6.25
C ARG A 191 -26.07 5.36 -7.25
N PRO A 192 -25.95 5.86 -8.50
CA PRO A 192 -25.01 5.28 -9.45
C PRO A 192 -23.56 5.27 -9.00
N SER A 193 -23.14 6.17 -8.09
CA SER A 193 -21.79 6.25 -7.52
C SER A 193 -21.72 5.87 -6.04
N GLU A 194 -22.84 5.42 -5.44
CA GLU A 194 -22.82 4.80 -4.11
C GLU A 194 -22.12 3.45 -4.24
N ALA A 195 -20.84 3.42 -3.88
CA ALA A 195 -19.99 2.24 -3.92
C ALA A 195 -19.87 1.61 -2.53
N ASP A 196 -19.61 0.30 -2.50
CA ASP A 196 -19.22 -0.39 -1.28
C ASP A 196 -17.70 -0.33 -1.08
N GLY A 197 -17.24 -0.74 0.10
CA GLY A 197 -15.81 -1.00 0.28
C GLY A 197 -15.34 -2.17 -0.58
N PHE A 198 -14.06 -2.16 -0.93
CA PHE A 198 -13.49 -3.11 -1.87
C PHE A 198 -12.28 -3.84 -1.30
N TRP A 199 -12.05 -5.03 -1.83
CA TRP A 199 -10.95 -5.91 -1.46
C TRP A 199 -9.92 -5.97 -2.58
N THR A 200 -8.66 -5.86 -2.22
CA THR A 200 -7.51 -6.14 -3.07
C THR A 200 -6.68 -7.29 -2.52
N VAL A 201 -5.83 -7.88 -3.37
CA VAL A 201 -4.85 -8.88 -2.96
C VAL A 201 -3.42 -8.39 -3.22
N PRO A 202 -2.89 -7.42 -2.45
CA PRO A 202 -1.56 -6.89 -2.71
C PRO A 202 -0.48 -7.98 -2.66
N VAL A 203 0.31 -8.06 -3.72
CA VAL A 203 1.52 -8.87 -3.84
C VAL A 203 2.70 -7.90 -3.84
N THR A 204 3.45 -7.91 -2.75
CA THR A 204 4.48 -6.90 -2.47
C THR A 204 5.87 -7.54 -2.47
N VAL A 205 6.82 -6.88 -3.14
CA VAL A 205 8.25 -7.19 -3.07
C VAL A 205 8.98 -6.02 -2.43
N GLY A 206 9.88 -6.30 -1.48
CA GLY A 206 10.58 -5.27 -0.73
C GLY A 206 12.07 -5.51 -0.59
N LEU A 207 12.84 -4.41 -0.56
CA LEU A 207 14.22 -4.38 -0.13
C LEU A 207 14.28 -3.78 1.27
N ASN A 208 14.92 -4.51 2.20
CA ASN A 208 14.96 -4.21 3.62
C ASN A 208 16.40 -3.90 4.01
N TYR A 209 16.58 -2.86 4.83
CA TYR A 209 17.85 -2.52 5.47
C TYR A 209 17.68 -2.52 6.98
N HIS A 210 18.49 -3.31 7.67
CA HIS A 210 18.46 -3.58 9.10
C HIS A 210 19.61 -2.86 9.81
N PHE A 211 19.31 -2.17 10.91
CA PHE A 211 20.27 -1.42 11.72
C PHE A 211 19.94 -1.44 13.22
#